data_AF-A0A1E3B376-F1
#
_entry.id   AF-A0A1E3B376-F1
#
_cell.length_a   1.000
_cell.length_b   1.000
_cell.length_c   1.000
_cell.angle_alpha   90.00
_cell.angle_beta   90.00
_cell.angle_gamma   90.00
#
_symmetry.space_group_name_H-M   'P 1'
#
loop_
_entity.id
_entity.type
_entity.pdbx_description
1 polymer ?
#
loop_
_entity_poly.entity_id
_entity_poly.type
_entity_poly.pdbx_seq_one_letter_code
_entity_poly.pdbx_strand_id
1 'polypeptide(L)'
;MHSHLHTPYNANCEEIMNALDECHARGFLHKAIGSCNDIKRDVNRCLAAERYARAKRNRDQARDNRSRIEKIWAEERVFEGKVPAGAAAGSGEGEKQ
;
A
#
# COMPACT_ATOMS: atom_id res chain seq x y z
N MET A 1 16.16 -13.22 -9.54
CA MET A 1 15.23 -12.14 -9.86
C MET A 1 14.59 -11.68 -8.57
N HIS A 2 14.97 -10.50 -8.07
CA HIS A 2 14.31 -9.87 -6.95
C HIS A 2 13.29 -8.88 -7.54
N SER A 3 12.05 -8.92 -7.08
CA SER A 3 11.11 -7.80 -7.24
C SER A 3 11.81 -6.51 -6.80
N HIS A 4 11.41 -5.33 -7.29
CA HIS A 4 11.99 -4.05 -6.86
C HIS A 4 11.90 -3.90 -5.33
N LEU A 5 12.96 -4.31 -4.65
CA LEU A 5 13.05 -4.43 -3.20
C LEU A 5 13.45 -3.08 -2.61
N HIS A 6 14.38 -2.39 -3.29
CA HIS A 6 14.80 -1.03 -2.99
C HIS A 6 13.76 -0.02 -3.49
N THR A 7 12.75 0.22 -2.66
CA THR A 7 11.86 1.37 -2.79
C THR A 7 11.93 2.16 -1.49
N PRO A 8 11.66 3.47 -1.48
CA PRO A 8 11.65 4.26 -0.25
C PRO A 8 10.65 3.72 0.79
N TYR A 9 9.63 2.98 0.35
CA TYR A 9 8.64 2.36 1.22
C TYR A 9 9.15 1.11 1.95
N ASN A 10 10.28 0.54 1.55
CA ASN A 10 10.83 -0.70 2.12
C ASN A 10 12.19 -0.46 2.81
N ALA A 11 12.57 0.80 3.06
CA ALA A 11 13.86 1.14 3.68
C ALA A 11 14.06 0.43 5.04
N ASN A 12 12.98 0.20 5.79
CA ASN A 12 13.01 -0.52 7.07
C ASN A 12 13.37 -2.01 6.95
N CYS A 13 13.32 -2.58 5.75
CA CYS A 13 13.63 -3.99 5.50
C CYS A 13 15.03 -4.19 4.91
N GLU A 14 15.82 -3.13 4.73
CA GLU A 14 17.12 -3.16 4.05
C GLU A 14 18.11 -4.14 4.69
N GLU A 15 18.17 -4.21 6.02
CA GLU A 15 19.07 -5.13 6.74
C GLU A 15 18.81 -6.60 6.38
N ILE A 16 17.55 -7.02 6.33
CA ILE A 16 17.16 -8.41 6.03
C ILE A 16 17.35 -8.69 4.53
N MET A 17 17.16 -7.69 3.67
CA MET A 17 17.47 -7.81 2.24
C MET A 17 18.98 -8.02 2.01
N ASN A 18 19.82 -7.25 2.69
CA ASN A 18 21.27 -7.39 2.62
C ASN A 18 21.72 -8.78 3.11
N ALA A 19 21.10 -9.30 4.18
CA ALA A 19 21.36 -10.66 4.65
C ALA A 19 20.98 -11.73 3.60
N LEU A 20 19.90 -11.52 2.85
CA LEU A 20 19.49 -12.42 1.77
C LEU A 20 20.49 -12.35 0.60
N ASP A 21 20.96 -11.15 0.25
CA ASP A 21 21.95 -10.94 -0.80
C ASP A 21 23.31 -11.54 -0.43
N GLU A 22 23.74 -11.42 0.82
CA GLU A 22 24.93 -12.11 1.33
C GLU A 22 24.77 -13.64 1.25
N CYS A 23 23.59 -14.17 1.58
CA CYS A 23 23.33 -15.60 1.44
C CYS A 23 23.37 -16.05 -0.03
N HIS A 24 22.86 -15.24 -0.96
CA HIS A 24 22.97 -15.51 -2.39
C HIS A 24 24.40 -15.36 -2.93
N ALA A 25 25.22 -14.47 -2.34
CA ALA A 25 26.61 -14.27 -2.72
C ALA A 25 27.49 -15.50 -2.43
N ARG A 26 27.05 -16.41 -1.55
CA ARG A 26 27.71 -17.70 -1.27
C ARG A 26 27.72 -18.65 -2.47
N GLY A 27 26.87 -18.42 -3.46
CA GLY A 27 26.89 -19.13 -4.74
C GLY A 27 25.53 -19.65 -5.19
N PHE A 28 25.44 -19.94 -6.49
CA PHE A 28 24.20 -20.34 -7.15
C PHE A 28 23.58 -21.61 -6.56
N LEU A 29 24.40 -22.61 -6.20
CA LEU A 29 23.91 -23.87 -5.62
C LEU A 29 23.21 -23.64 -4.28
N HIS A 30 23.74 -22.75 -3.43
CA HIS A 30 23.18 -22.43 -2.12
C HIS A 30 21.78 -21.80 -2.25
N LYS A 31 21.60 -20.97 -3.28
CA LYS A 31 20.31 -20.41 -3.69
C LYS A 31 19.37 -21.46 -4.26
N ALA A 32 19.86 -22.34 -5.12
CA ALA A 32 19.04 -23.32 -5.85
C ALA A 32 18.47 -24.41 -4.94
N ILE A 33 19.25 -24.88 -3.95
CA ILE A 33 18.82 -25.92 -3.00
C ILE A 33 17.97 -25.36 -1.84
N GLY A 34 17.74 -24.04 -1.79
CA GLY A 34 16.91 -23.41 -0.77
C GLY A 34 17.60 -23.18 0.57
N SER A 35 18.93 -23.11 0.62
CA SER A 35 19.67 -22.88 1.86
C SER A 35 19.46 -21.48 2.47
N CYS A 36 18.89 -20.54 1.70
CA CYS A 36 18.57 -19.18 2.13
C CYS A 36 17.07 -18.99 2.47
N ASN A 37 16.30 -20.07 2.63
CA ASN A 37 14.84 -19.99 2.76
C ASN A 37 14.36 -19.30 4.04
N ASP A 38 15.07 -19.43 5.16
CA ASP A 38 14.67 -18.78 6.41
C ASP A 38 14.82 -17.26 6.33
N ILE A 39 15.96 -16.79 5.83
CA ILE A 39 16.18 -15.36 5.55
C ILE A 39 15.14 -14.83 4.56
N LYS A 40 14.82 -15.61 3.52
CA LYS A 40 13.75 -15.27 2.57
C LYS A 40 12.38 -15.14 3.24
N ARG A 41 12.05 -15.97 4.23
CA ARG A 41 10.80 -15.86 5.00
C ARG A 41 10.78 -14.57 5.81
N ASP A 42 11.91 -14.16 6.38
CA ASP A 42 12.03 -12.90 7.12
C ASP A 42 11.86 -11.69 6.21
N VAL A 43 12.47 -11.69 5.03
CA VAL A 43 12.26 -10.64 4.01
C VAL A 43 10.77 -10.55 3.66
N ASN A 44 10.11 -11.68 3.41
CA ASN A 44 8.69 -11.72 3.08
C ASN A 44 7.81 -11.17 4.21
N ARG A 45 8.14 -11.51 5.47
CA ARG A 45 7.43 -11.02 6.65
C ARG A 45 7.57 -9.50 6.78
N CYS A 46 8.77 -8.97 6.63
CA CYS A 46 9.03 -7.54 6.70
C CYS A 46 8.27 -6.78 5.61
N LEU A 47 8.39 -7.22 4.36
CA LEU A 47 7.70 -6.59 3.23
C LEU A 47 6.16 -6.69 3.35
N ALA A 48 5.64 -7.78 3.91
CA ALA A 48 4.21 -7.91 4.17
C ALA A 48 3.74 -6.90 5.24
N ALA A 49 4.52 -6.70 6.29
CA ALA A 49 4.23 -5.71 7.33
C ALA A 49 4.22 -4.28 6.76
N GLU A 50 5.20 -3.91 5.93
CA GLU A 50 5.25 -2.59 5.28
C GLU A 50 4.06 -2.36 4.34
N ARG A 51 3.71 -3.36 3.52
CA ARG A 51 2.52 -3.31 2.66
C ARG A 51 1.25 -3.12 3.49
N TYR A 52 1.12 -3.83 4.60
CA TYR A 52 -0.04 -3.71 5.48
C TYR A 52 -0.10 -2.32 6.13
N ALA A 53 1.02 -1.80 6.64
CA ALA A 53 1.09 -0.48 7.24
C ALA A 53 0.70 0.61 6.24
N ARG A 54 1.18 0.52 4.99
CA ARG A 54 0.78 1.44 3.91
C ARG A 54 -0.70 1.32 3.59
N ALA A 55 -1.22 0.10 3.44
CA ALA A 55 -2.64 -0.11 3.15
C ALA A 55 -3.53 0.47 4.27
N LYS A 56 -3.11 0.33 5.53
CA LYS A 56 -3.77 0.95 6.67
C LYS A 56 -3.76 2.48 6.59
N ARG A 57 -2.59 3.10 6.39
CA ARG A 57 -2.47 4.57 6.23
C ARG A 57 -3.36 5.10 5.10
N ASN A 58 -3.39 4.42 3.96
CA ASN A 58 -4.22 4.83 2.83
C ASN A 58 -5.72 4.71 3.15
N ARG A 59 -6.14 3.65 3.85
CA ARG A 59 -7.52 3.49 4.29
C ARG A 59 -7.93 4.56 5.29
N ASP A 60 -7.07 4.86 6.26
CA ASP A 60 -7.33 5.88 7.28
C ASP A 60 -7.44 7.27 6.63
N GLN A 61 -6.51 7.63 5.74
CA GLN A 61 -6.57 8.87 4.98
C GLN A 61 -7.82 8.98 4.09
N ALA A 62 -8.21 7.88 3.43
CA ALA A 62 -9.43 7.86 2.62
C ALA A 62 -10.69 8.08 3.47
N ARG A 63 -10.75 7.47 4.66
CA ARG A 63 -11.86 7.67 5.62
C ARG A 63 -11.89 9.10 6.14
N ASP A 64 -10.74 9.65 6.51
CA ASP A 64 -10.63 11.03 6.97
C ASP A 64 -11.09 12.01 5.90
N ASN A 65 -10.61 11.85 4.66
CA ASN A 65 -11.01 12.69 3.53
C ASN A 65 -12.49 12.57 3.23
N ARG A 66 -13.06 11.36 3.24
CA ARG A 66 -14.50 11.15 3.07
C ARG A 66 -15.29 11.86 4.17
N SER A 67 -14.88 11.73 5.43
CA SER A 67 -15.54 12.40 6.55
C SER A 67 -15.46 13.93 6.47
N ARG A 68 -14.34 14.48 5.96
CA ARG A 68 -14.17 15.92 5.74
C ARG A 68 -15.12 16.42 4.66
N ILE A 69 -15.16 15.73 3.52
CA ILE A 69 -16.06 16.07 2.41
C ILE A 69 -17.53 15.97 2.84
N GLU A 70 -17.90 14.92 3.57
CA GLU A 70 -19.27 14.76 4.09
C GLU A 70 -19.67 15.88 5.05
N LYS A 71 -18.75 16.35 5.90
CA LYS A 71 -18.99 17.50 6.80
C LYS A 71 -19.17 18.79 6.01
N ILE A 72 -18.27 19.08 5.05
CA ILE A 72 -18.35 20.27 4.20
C ILE A 72 -19.68 20.27 3.43
N TRP A 73 -20.05 19.15 2.80
CA TRP A 73 -21.34 19.05 2.10
C TRP A 73 -22.54 19.13 3.04
N ALA A 74 -22.43 18.66 4.29
CA ALA A 74 -23.50 18.82 5.27
C ALA A 74 -23.65 20.28 5.70
N GLU A 75 -22.55 20.98 5.94
CA GLU A 75 -22.51 22.41 6.28
C GLU A 75 -23.03 23.28 5.11
N GLU A 76 -22.59 23.00 3.88
CA GLU A 76 -23.09 23.65 2.66
C GLU A 76 -24.58 23.39 2.46
N ARG A 77 -25.07 22.15 2.64
CA ARG A 77 -26.52 21.85 2.58
C ARG A 77 -27.33 22.61 3.63
N VAL A 78 -26.76 22.89 4.79
CA VAL A 78 -27.41 23.69 5.84
C VAL A 78 -27.40 25.18 5.49
N PHE A 79 -26.33 25.67 4.86
CA PHE A 79 -26.19 27.07 4.45
C PHE A 79 -27.04 27.41 3.20
N GLU A 80 -27.16 26.48 2.25
CA GLU A 80 -27.87 26.71 0.99
C GLU A 80 -29.40 26.52 1.06
N GLY A 81 -29.97 26.19 2.22
CA GLY A 81 -31.40 26.34 2.52
C GLY A 81 -32.44 25.58 1.67
N LYS A 82 -32.13 24.96 0.51
CA LYS A 82 -33.04 24.13 -0.32
C LYS A 82 -32.37 23.68 -1.62
N VAL A 83 -32.06 22.38 -1.77
CA VAL A 83 -32.19 21.65 -3.05
C VAL A 83 -32.59 20.19 -2.73
N PRO A 84 -33.66 19.64 -3.34
CA PRO A 84 -34.17 18.32 -2.98
C PRO A 84 -33.20 17.20 -3.35
N ALA A 85 -33.20 16.17 -2.50
CA ALA A 85 -32.40 14.96 -2.62
C ALA A 85 -32.72 14.20 -3.92
N GLY A 86 -32.01 14.51 -5.01
CA GLY A 86 -32.20 13.81 -6.28
C GLY A 86 -31.14 14.02 -7.36
N ALA A 87 -30.16 14.92 -7.19
CA ALA A 87 -29.31 15.34 -8.32
C ALA A 87 -27.91 14.70 -8.43
N ALA A 88 -27.50 13.76 -7.57
CA ALA A 88 -26.12 13.22 -7.59
C ALA A 88 -26.04 11.69 -7.70
N ALA A 89 -27.01 11.05 -8.36
CA ALA A 89 -26.86 9.68 -8.84
C ALA A 89 -26.78 9.70 -10.38
N GLY A 90 -25.56 9.81 -10.93
CA GLY A 90 -25.30 9.51 -12.34
C GLY A 90 -24.39 10.51 -13.07
N SER A 91 -23.09 10.17 -13.17
CA SER A 91 -22.21 10.38 -14.34
C SER A 91 -20.75 10.12 -13.89
N GLY A 92 -19.91 9.30 -14.52
CA GLY A 92 -20.05 8.62 -15.80
C GLY A 92 -19.18 7.36 -15.88
N GLU A 93 -19.62 6.52 -16.80
CA GLU A 93 -18.98 5.40 -17.45
C GLU A 93 -17.75 5.85 -18.27
N GLY A 94 -16.71 5.02 -18.31
CA GLY A 94 -15.77 4.93 -19.44
C GLY A 94 -14.46 5.74 -19.39
N GLU A 95 -13.32 5.05 -19.36
CA GLU A 95 -12.32 5.07 -20.44
C GLU A 95 -11.17 4.10 -20.08
N LYS A 96 -11.04 3.03 -20.88
CA LYS A 96 -9.86 2.17 -20.96
C LYS A 96 -8.82 2.88 -21.83
N GLN A 97 -7.54 2.89 -21.43
CA GLN A 97 -6.39 2.78 -22.34
C GLN A 97 -5.33 1.90 -21.70
#